data_AF-A0A9E4G1D6-F1
#
_entry.id   AF-A0A9E4G1D6-F1
#
_cell.length_a   1.000
_cell.length_b   1.000
_cell.length_c   1.000
_cell.angle_alpha   90.00
_cell.angle_beta   90.00
_cell.angle_gamma   90.00
#
_symmetry.space_group_name_H-M   'P 1'
#
loop_
_entity.id
_entity.type
_entity.pdbx_description
1 polymer ?
#
loop_
_entity_poly.entity_id
_entity_poly.type
_entity_poly.pdbx_seq_one_letter_code
_entity_poly.pdbx_strand_id
1 'polypeptide(L)'
;KAGGKLLVPQGPHFDYITPEYATFDEIQDVKWECCRGIGHSFGYNRNEGDEQLLAEDELIHMFIDIVSKNGNLLLNVGPTADGTIPENQADRLRSLGRWLDRNGAAIFDTRPWTRADGVTTQGLDLRFTKADDALYVTLLGTPTESEIAIEGLSAPAGATIQLLGQDSDLAWRQDGADLRITLPDLPQSQAHSIKISGMGD
;
A
#
# COMPACT_ATOMS: atom_id res chain seq x y z
N LYS A 1 -10.29 -5.59 -17.69
CA LYS A 1 -10.85 -4.37 -17.03
C LYS A 1 -12.16 -4.01 -17.71
N ALA A 2 -13.31 -4.20 -17.05
CA ALA A 2 -14.57 -3.68 -17.55
C ALA A 2 -14.55 -2.16 -17.29
N GLY A 3 -14.47 -1.35 -18.36
CA GLY A 3 -14.35 0.10 -18.33
C GLY A 3 -15.65 0.83 -17.96
N GLY A 4 -16.35 0.37 -16.91
CA GLY A 4 -17.45 1.11 -16.33
C GLY A 4 -16.91 2.18 -15.38
N LYS A 5 -17.26 3.44 -15.60
CA LYS A 5 -16.98 4.51 -14.63
C LYS A 5 -17.68 4.13 -13.33
N LEU A 6 -16.94 4.05 -12.23
CA LEU A 6 -17.52 3.75 -10.93
C LEU A 6 -18.61 4.77 -10.61
N LEU A 7 -19.83 4.31 -10.39
CA LEU A 7 -20.96 5.19 -10.12
C LEU A 7 -20.90 5.60 -8.66
N VAL A 8 -20.38 6.80 -8.39
CA VAL A 8 -20.39 7.40 -7.05
C VAL A 8 -21.77 8.00 -6.80
N PRO A 9 -22.57 7.47 -5.85
CA PRO A 9 -23.90 8.01 -5.56
C PRO A 9 -23.80 9.48 -5.16
N GLN A 10 -24.52 10.35 -5.86
CA GLN A 10 -24.63 11.77 -5.50
C GLN A 10 -25.78 11.92 -4.48
N GLY A 11 -25.60 11.34 -3.30
CA GLY A 11 -26.52 11.54 -2.17
C GLY A 11 -26.34 12.92 -1.53
N PRO A 12 -27.34 13.44 -0.79
CA PRO A 12 -27.24 14.78 -0.18
C PRO A 12 -26.18 14.85 0.94
N HIS A 13 -25.83 13.72 1.58
CA HIS A 13 -24.83 13.65 2.65
C HIS A 13 -24.32 12.21 2.86
N PHE A 14 -23.02 12.06 3.13
CA PHE A 14 -22.35 10.84 3.58
C PHE A 14 -20.96 11.20 4.12
N ASP A 15 -20.38 10.35 4.98
CA ASP A 15 -19.01 10.55 5.49
C ASP A 15 -17.95 10.00 4.54
N TYR A 16 -18.24 8.87 3.87
CA TYR A 16 -17.38 8.24 2.87
C TYR A 16 -18.20 7.37 1.90
N ILE A 17 -17.62 7.02 0.75
CA ILE A 17 -18.23 6.17 -0.27
C ILE A 17 -17.68 4.74 -0.21
N THR A 18 -18.46 3.74 -0.63
CA THR A 18 -18.09 2.32 -0.47
C THR A 18 -18.11 1.53 -1.78
N PRO A 19 -17.11 1.67 -2.65
CA PRO A 19 -16.98 0.79 -3.82
C PRO A 19 -16.78 -0.67 -3.40
N GLU A 20 -17.50 -1.57 -4.05
CA GLU A 20 -17.27 -3.01 -3.91
C GLU A 20 -16.31 -3.51 -5.00
N TYR A 21 -15.31 -4.32 -4.62
CA TYR A 21 -14.34 -4.96 -5.53
C TYR A 21 -13.61 -4.01 -6.51
N ALA A 22 -13.57 -2.72 -6.20
CA ALA A 22 -13.01 -1.71 -7.09
C ALA A 22 -12.01 -0.80 -6.38
N THR A 23 -11.05 -0.34 -7.16
CA THR A 23 -10.10 0.70 -6.81
C THR A 23 -10.24 1.86 -7.79
N PHE A 24 -9.62 2.98 -7.47
CA PHE A 24 -9.55 4.14 -8.35
C PHE A 24 -8.17 4.23 -9.02
N ASP A 25 -8.12 4.85 -10.19
CA ASP A 25 -6.85 5.12 -10.87
C ASP A 25 -6.12 6.33 -10.23
N GLU A 26 -6.89 7.31 -9.71
CA GLU A 26 -6.37 8.56 -9.14
C GLU A 26 -6.73 8.72 -7.66
N ILE A 27 -6.06 9.64 -6.96
CA ILE A 27 -6.43 10.05 -5.60
C ILE A 27 -7.86 10.60 -5.61
N GLN A 28 -8.68 10.17 -4.66
CA GLN A 28 -10.02 10.69 -4.49
C GLN A 28 -10.05 11.80 -3.44
N ASP A 29 -10.70 12.93 -3.74
CA ASP A 29 -10.90 14.04 -2.79
C ASP A 29 -11.75 13.63 -1.59
N VAL A 30 -12.72 12.76 -1.85
CA VAL A 30 -13.68 12.25 -0.87
C VAL A 30 -13.16 10.94 -0.29
N LYS A 31 -13.33 10.75 1.02
CA LYS A 31 -12.99 9.48 1.67
C LYS A 31 -13.80 8.32 1.09
N TRP A 32 -13.15 7.17 0.96
CA TRP A 32 -13.77 5.97 0.44
C TRP A 32 -13.27 4.72 1.14
N GLU A 33 -14.01 3.64 1.03
CA GLU A 33 -13.67 2.34 1.62
C GLU A 33 -13.97 1.22 0.62
N CYS A 34 -12.93 0.55 0.16
CA CYS A 34 -13.07 -0.64 -0.68
C CYS A 34 -13.61 -1.79 0.17
N CYS A 35 -14.78 -2.31 -0.18
CA CYS A 35 -15.34 -3.49 0.45
C CYS A 35 -15.19 -4.70 -0.49
N ARG A 36 -14.56 -5.78 -0.01
CA ARG A 36 -14.43 -7.02 -0.79
C ARG A 36 -14.11 -8.24 0.07
N GLY A 37 -14.40 -9.43 -0.45
CA GLY A 37 -13.84 -10.68 0.06
C GLY A 37 -12.35 -10.87 -0.26
N ILE A 38 -11.71 -11.76 0.50
CA ILE A 38 -10.39 -12.32 0.15
C ILE A 38 -10.48 -13.08 -1.18
N GLY A 39 -11.59 -13.79 -1.42
CA GLY A 39 -11.94 -14.42 -2.69
C GLY A 39 -12.98 -13.62 -3.49
N HIS A 40 -13.80 -14.33 -4.27
CA HIS A 40 -14.90 -13.75 -5.05
C HIS A 40 -16.23 -13.74 -4.29
N SER A 41 -16.33 -14.47 -3.18
CA SER A 41 -17.49 -14.48 -2.29
C SER A 41 -17.23 -13.71 -0.99
N PHE A 42 -18.30 -13.19 -0.39
CA PHE A 42 -18.28 -12.68 0.99
C PHE A 42 -18.50 -13.81 2.01
N GLY A 43 -19.49 -14.68 1.80
CA GLY A 43 -19.68 -15.87 2.63
C GLY A 43 -18.66 -16.97 2.29
N TYR A 44 -18.46 -17.92 3.21
CA TYR A 44 -17.64 -19.10 2.92
C TYR A 44 -18.14 -19.85 1.67
N ASN A 45 -17.25 -19.98 0.68
CA ASN A 45 -17.50 -20.78 -0.51
C ASN A 45 -16.51 -21.95 -0.55
N ARG A 46 -17.01 -23.16 -0.33
CA ARG A 46 -16.19 -24.40 -0.33
C ARG A 46 -15.52 -24.71 -1.69
N ASN A 47 -15.98 -24.06 -2.77
CA ASN A 47 -15.43 -24.26 -4.10
C ASN A 47 -14.29 -23.27 -4.43
N GLU A 48 -13.99 -22.31 -3.54
CA GLU A 48 -12.82 -21.44 -3.67
C GLU A 48 -11.60 -22.11 -3.03
N GLY A 49 -10.58 -22.36 -3.84
CA GLY A 49 -9.24 -22.70 -3.39
C GLY A 49 -8.31 -21.50 -3.45
N ASP A 50 -7.01 -21.75 -3.28
CA ASP A 50 -6.00 -20.68 -3.22
C ASP A 50 -5.89 -19.84 -4.49
N GLU A 51 -6.25 -20.40 -5.65
CA GLU A 51 -6.27 -19.70 -6.94
C GLU A 51 -7.39 -18.65 -7.06
N GLN A 52 -8.46 -18.78 -6.25
CA GLN A 52 -9.57 -17.82 -6.23
C GLN A 52 -9.41 -16.78 -5.12
N LEU A 53 -8.52 -17.03 -4.16
CA LEU A 53 -8.17 -16.07 -3.13
C LEU A 53 -7.08 -15.15 -3.65
N LEU A 54 -7.09 -13.89 -3.23
CA LEU A 54 -5.95 -12.99 -3.41
C LEU A 54 -4.67 -13.66 -2.92
N ALA A 55 -3.61 -13.58 -3.72
CA ALA A 55 -2.29 -13.91 -3.22
C ALA A 55 -1.85 -12.90 -2.14
N GLU A 56 -0.87 -13.25 -1.32
CA GLU A 56 -0.43 -12.41 -0.20
C GLU A 56 0.14 -11.05 -0.67
N ASP A 57 0.92 -11.08 -1.76
CA ASP A 57 1.44 -9.89 -2.43
C ASP A 57 0.33 -9.06 -3.05
N GLU A 58 -0.61 -9.68 -3.78
CA GLU A 58 -1.77 -8.99 -4.34
C GLU A 58 -2.60 -8.27 -3.27
N LEU A 59 -2.83 -8.91 -2.11
CA LEU A 59 -3.55 -8.30 -0.99
C LEU A 59 -2.80 -7.08 -0.44
N ILE A 60 -1.51 -7.22 -0.17
CA ILE A 60 -0.69 -6.15 0.42
C ILE A 60 -0.55 -4.99 -0.57
N HIS A 61 -0.27 -5.26 -1.85
CA HIS A 61 -0.15 -4.25 -2.89
C HIS A 61 -1.46 -3.50 -3.12
N MET A 62 -2.59 -4.21 -3.18
CA MET A 62 -3.91 -3.60 -3.28
C MET A 62 -4.19 -2.70 -2.08
N PHE A 63 -3.86 -3.15 -0.86
CA PHE A 63 -4.08 -2.35 0.34
C PHE A 63 -3.25 -1.05 0.33
N ILE A 64 -1.96 -1.15 -0.04
CA ILE A 64 -1.07 0.01 -0.17
C ILE A 64 -1.63 1.00 -1.22
N ASP A 65 -2.10 0.51 -2.37
CA ASP A 65 -2.68 1.33 -3.45
C ASP A 65 -3.98 2.03 -3.02
N ILE A 66 -4.84 1.34 -2.27
CA ILE A 66 -6.07 1.91 -1.72
C ILE A 66 -5.74 3.08 -0.78
N VAL A 67 -4.80 2.87 0.15
CA VAL A 67 -4.44 3.87 1.16
C VAL A 67 -3.80 5.10 0.52
N SER A 68 -2.90 4.92 -0.46
CA SER A 68 -2.26 6.04 -1.17
C SER A 68 -3.26 6.91 -1.96
N LYS A 69 -4.44 6.37 -2.27
CA LYS A 69 -5.52 7.04 -3.01
C LYS A 69 -6.68 7.50 -2.13
N ASN A 70 -6.43 7.69 -0.84
CA ASN A 70 -7.37 8.20 0.17
C ASN A 70 -8.38 7.19 0.69
N GLY A 71 -8.19 5.91 0.39
CA GLY A 71 -9.14 4.85 0.72
C GLY A 71 -8.81 4.08 2.00
N ASN A 72 -9.83 3.41 2.53
CA ASN A 72 -9.71 2.32 3.49
C ASN A 72 -9.98 0.98 2.79
N LEU A 73 -9.49 -0.12 3.37
CA LEU A 73 -9.86 -1.47 2.95
C LEU A 73 -10.67 -2.14 4.05
N LEU A 74 -11.91 -2.49 3.73
CA LEU A 74 -12.76 -3.38 4.50
C LEU A 74 -12.67 -4.78 3.89
N LEU A 75 -11.74 -5.59 4.41
CA LEU A 75 -11.51 -6.95 3.94
C LEU A 75 -12.43 -7.93 4.68
N ASN A 76 -13.34 -8.55 3.94
CA ASN A 76 -14.27 -9.54 4.48
C ASN A 76 -13.62 -10.93 4.58
N VAL A 77 -13.88 -11.60 5.71
CA VAL A 77 -13.53 -13.00 5.98
C VAL A 77 -14.80 -13.82 5.98
N GLY A 78 -14.77 -15.03 5.39
CA GLY A 78 -15.90 -15.95 5.36
C GLY A 78 -15.66 -17.18 6.23
N PRO A 79 -16.08 -17.18 7.51
CA PRO A 79 -16.03 -18.37 8.36
C PRO A 79 -16.91 -19.50 7.85
N THR A 80 -16.53 -20.73 8.15
CA THR A 80 -17.35 -21.93 7.93
C THR A 80 -18.59 -21.91 8.82
N ALA A 81 -19.54 -22.81 8.55
CA ALA A 81 -20.80 -22.89 9.29
C ALA A 81 -20.63 -23.20 10.79
N ASP A 82 -19.50 -23.78 11.20
CA ASP A 82 -19.13 -24.02 12.59
C ASP A 82 -18.37 -22.85 13.24
N GLY A 83 -18.16 -21.75 12.50
CA GLY A 83 -17.49 -20.54 12.96
C GLY A 83 -15.98 -20.52 12.75
N THR A 84 -15.37 -21.57 12.21
CA THR A 84 -13.93 -21.62 11.96
C THR A 84 -13.54 -20.73 10.76
N ILE A 85 -12.44 -19.98 10.85
CA ILE A 85 -11.89 -19.29 9.68
C ILE A 85 -11.04 -20.30 8.89
N PRO A 86 -11.29 -20.51 7.59
CA PRO A 86 -10.44 -21.37 6.77
C PRO A 86 -8.97 -20.95 6.82
N GLU A 87 -8.07 -21.92 6.95
CA GLU A 87 -6.64 -21.63 7.19
C GLU A 87 -6.01 -20.80 6.07
N ASN A 88 -6.38 -21.04 4.83
CA ASN A 88 -5.87 -20.25 3.70
C ASN A 88 -6.29 -18.77 3.76
N GLN A 89 -7.48 -18.44 4.29
CA GLN A 89 -7.87 -17.06 4.58
C GLN A 89 -7.07 -16.51 5.77
N ALA A 90 -6.90 -17.30 6.83
CA ALA A 90 -6.14 -16.90 8.01
C ALA A 90 -4.68 -16.59 7.68
N ASP A 91 -4.04 -17.36 6.80
CA ASP A 91 -2.65 -17.15 6.38
C ASP A 91 -2.43 -15.80 5.71
N ARG A 92 -3.37 -15.36 4.85
CA ARG A 92 -3.33 -14.05 4.20
C ARG A 92 -3.50 -12.91 5.20
N LEU A 93 -4.40 -13.07 6.19
CA LEU A 93 -4.54 -12.10 7.28
C LEU A 93 -3.26 -12.00 8.12
N ARG A 94 -2.64 -13.14 8.45
CA ARG A 94 -1.37 -13.17 9.19
C ARG A 94 -0.23 -12.58 8.36
N SER A 95 -0.21 -12.80 7.04
CA SER A 95 0.79 -12.20 6.15
C SER A 95 0.68 -10.68 6.12
N LEU A 96 -0.53 -10.15 5.94
CA LEU A 96 -0.81 -8.72 6.06
C LEU A 96 -0.42 -8.17 7.44
N GLY A 97 -0.76 -8.88 8.52
CA GLY A 97 -0.39 -8.49 9.90
C GLY A 97 1.12 -8.41 10.11
N ARG A 98 1.87 -9.45 9.71
CA ARG A 98 3.34 -9.45 9.80
C ARG A 98 3.97 -8.32 8.99
N TRP A 99 3.43 -8.00 7.82
CA TRP A 99 3.90 -6.88 7.02
C TRP A 99 3.62 -5.54 7.71
N LEU A 100 2.45 -5.38 8.33
CA LEU A 100 2.05 -4.20 9.09
C LEU A 100 2.86 -3.99 10.37
N ASP A 101 3.30 -5.04 11.04
CA ASP A 101 4.16 -4.92 12.24
C ASP A 101 5.44 -4.12 11.94
N ARG A 102 5.96 -4.24 10.72
CA ARG A 102 7.14 -3.49 10.26
C ARG A 102 6.77 -2.17 9.58
N ASN A 103 5.75 -2.17 8.73
CA ASN A 103 5.48 -1.10 7.79
C ASN A 103 4.27 -0.21 8.16
N GLY A 104 3.60 -0.51 9.28
CA GLY A 104 2.33 0.12 9.65
C GLY A 104 2.39 1.64 9.77
N ALA A 105 3.56 2.23 10.09
CA ALA A 105 3.73 3.68 10.13
C ALA A 105 3.58 4.36 8.75
N ALA A 106 3.76 3.62 7.65
CA ALA A 106 3.47 4.12 6.29
C ALA A 106 1.99 4.02 5.91
N ILE A 107 1.15 3.49 6.79
CA ILE A 107 -0.27 3.23 6.54
C ILE A 107 -1.14 4.01 7.53
N PHE A 108 -1.00 3.71 8.83
CA PHE A 108 -1.82 4.28 9.87
C PHE A 108 -1.51 5.77 10.08
N ASP A 109 -2.56 6.56 10.32
CA ASP A 109 -2.50 8.02 10.50
C ASP A 109 -1.90 8.82 9.33
N THR A 110 -1.71 8.18 8.18
CA THR A 110 -1.24 8.84 6.97
C THR A 110 -2.37 9.44 6.13
N ARG A 111 -2.01 10.29 5.19
CA ARG A 111 -2.86 10.83 4.12
C ARG A 111 -2.18 10.63 2.76
N PRO A 112 -2.95 10.65 1.66
CA PRO A 112 -2.36 10.75 0.33
C PRO A 112 -1.37 11.91 0.27
N TRP A 113 -0.26 11.68 -0.43
CA TRP A 113 0.62 12.78 -0.81
C TRP A 113 0.08 13.48 -2.07
N THR A 114 0.87 14.39 -2.66
CA THR A 114 0.51 15.11 -3.89
C THR A 114 0.34 14.19 -5.11
N ARG A 115 0.99 13.03 -5.10
CA ARG A 115 0.79 11.92 -6.05
C ARG A 115 0.70 10.60 -5.28
N ALA A 116 -0.11 9.66 -5.76
CA ALA A 116 -0.32 8.37 -5.12
C ALA A 116 0.75 7.34 -5.48
N ASP A 117 1.28 7.43 -6.70
CA ASP A 117 2.14 6.43 -7.31
C ASP A 117 3.39 7.04 -7.95
N GLY A 118 4.32 6.15 -8.25
CA GLY A 118 5.54 6.42 -8.98
C GLY A 118 6.25 5.11 -9.27
N VAL A 119 7.45 5.23 -9.81
CA VAL A 119 8.27 4.09 -10.20
C VAL A 119 9.74 4.39 -9.89
N THR A 120 10.52 3.35 -9.62
CA THR A 120 11.97 3.48 -9.62
C THR A 120 12.52 3.44 -11.05
N THR A 121 13.73 3.92 -11.28
CA THR A 121 14.38 3.81 -12.61
C THR A 121 14.62 2.36 -13.04
N GLN A 122 14.54 1.41 -12.09
CA GLN A 122 14.60 -0.03 -12.34
C GLN A 122 13.22 -0.65 -12.67
N GLY A 123 12.16 0.16 -12.73
CA GLY A 123 10.80 -0.28 -13.09
C GLY A 123 10.02 -0.90 -11.93
N LEU A 124 10.43 -0.68 -10.67
CA LEU A 124 9.67 -1.15 -9.52
C LEU A 124 8.60 -0.12 -9.15
N ASP A 125 7.34 -0.55 -9.15
CA ASP A 125 6.22 0.29 -8.74
C ASP A 125 6.32 0.66 -7.25
N LEU A 126 5.89 1.87 -6.93
CA LEU A 126 5.83 2.35 -5.56
C LEU A 126 4.59 3.22 -5.31
N ARG A 127 4.29 3.43 -4.03
CA ARG A 127 3.19 4.27 -3.57
C ARG A 127 3.65 5.24 -2.50
N PHE A 128 2.96 6.38 -2.42
CA PHE A 128 3.24 7.45 -1.48
C PHE A 128 2.11 7.65 -0.48
N THR A 129 2.50 7.87 0.78
CA THR A 129 1.63 8.40 1.84
C THR A 129 2.42 9.42 2.66
N LYS A 130 1.74 10.35 3.32
CA LYS A 130 2.37 11.42 4.13
C LYS A 130 1.76 11.45 5.52
N ALA A 131 2.56 11.68 6.54
CA ALA A 131 2.10 12.08 7.88
C ALA A 131 3.04 13.15 8.42
N ASP A 132 2.48 14.26 8.89
CA ASP A 132 3.23 15.43 9.38
C ASP A 132 4.36 15.84 8.40
N ASP A 133 5.62 15.82 8.85
CA ASP A 133 6.80 16.18 8.06
C ASP A 133 7.44 14.98 7.34
N ALA A 134 6.83 13.80 7.42
CA ALA A 134 7.33 12.55 6.86
C ALA A 134 6.58 12.15 5.59
N LEU A 135 7.34 11.92 4.51
CA LEU A 135 6.87 11.22 3.33
C LEU A 135 7.27 9.74 3.43
N TYR A 136 6.32 8.86 3.21
CA TYR A 136 6.55 7.43 3.10
C TYR A 136 6.53 7.02 1.63
N VAL A 137 7.54 6.23 1.24
CA VAL A 137 7.66 5.62 -0.08
C VAL A 137 7.63 4.11 0.11
N THR A 138 6.55 3.48 -0.35
CA THR A 138 6.38 2.02 -0.23
C THR A 138 6.64 1.36 -1.56
N LEU A 139 7.73 0.62 -1.66
CA LEU A 139 8.14 -0.16 -2.83
C LEU A 139 7.31 -1.44 -2.89
N LEU A 140 6.67 -1.72 -4.02
CA LEU A 140 5.81 -2.90 -4.22
C LEU A 140 6.62 -4.15 -4.60
N GLY A 141 7.59 -4.48 -3.74
CA GLY A 141 8.47 -5.64 -3.86
C GLY A 141 9.83 -5.37 -3.25
N THR A 142 10.72 -6.37 -3.28
CA THR A 142 12.12 -6.22 -2.87
C THR A 142 12.99 -5.82 -4.05
N PRO A 143 13.65 -4.65 -4.01
CA PRO A 143 14.69 -4.30 -4.97
C PRO A 143 15.82 -5.33 -5.00
N THR A 144 16.34 -5.64 -6.18
CA THR A 144 17.50 -6.54 -6.36
C THR A 144 18.83 -5.81 -6.35
N GLU A 145 18.81 -4.50 -6.60
CA GLU A 145 19.98 -3.63 -6.64
C GLU A 145 20.23 -2.99 -5.27
N SER A 146 21.50 -2.69 -4.97
CA SER A 146 21.89 -2.00 -3.73
C SER A 146 21.65 -0.48 -3.77
N GLU A 147 21.31 0.08 -4.93
CA GLU A 147 20.87 1.46 -5.08
C GLU A 147 19.60 1.50 -5.93
N ILE A 148 18.60 2.24 -5.45
CA ILE A 148 17.41 2.60 -6.23
C ILE A 148 17.40 4.08 -6.51
N ALA A 149 16.76 4.48 -7.61
CA ALA A 149 16.44 5.87 -7.90
C ALA A 149 14.92 6.02 -8.02
N ILE A 150 14.32 6.91 -7.24
CA ILE A 150 12.89 7.22 -7.30
C ILE A 150 12.70 8.37 -8.28
N GLU A 151 11.93 8.13 -9.34
CA GLU A 151 11.75 9.10 -10.42
C GLU A 151 10.98 10.34 -9.96
N GLY A 152 11.53 11.52 -10.26
CA GLY A 152 10.88 12.81 -10.01
C GLY A 152 10.62 13.10 -8.53
N LEU A 153 11.44 12.56 -7.63
CA LEU A 153 11.39 12.86 -6.20
C LEU A 153 12.60 13.71 -5.80
N SER A 154 12.36 14.80 -5.09
CA SER A 154 13.40 15.62 -4.50
C SER A 154 13.27 15.68 -2.99
N ALA A 155 14.38 15.53 -2.29
CA ALA A 155 14.46 15.66 -0.84
C ALA A 155 15.32 16.87 -0.45
N PRO A 156 14.95 17.64 0.59
CA PRO A 156 15.77 18.75 1.06
C PRO A 156 17.08 18.25 1.66
N ALA A 157 18.13 19.07 1.63
CA ALA A 157 19.47 18.68 2.09
C ALA A 157 19.55 18.23 3.57
N GLY A 158 18.57 18.61 4.39
CA GLY A 158 18.45 18.20 5.79
C GLY A 158 17.57 16.96 6.03
N ALA A 159 17.06 16.31 4.98
CA ALA A 159 16.18 15.16 5.11
C ALA A 159 16.93 13.93 5.64
N THR A 160 16.26 13.17 6.50
CA THR A 160 16.70 11.85 6.95
C THR A 160 15.86 10.77 6.27
N ILE A 161 16.52 9.72 5.80
CA ILE A 161 15.87 8.62 5.07
C ILE A 161 16.13 7.34 5.83
N GLN A 162 15.07 6.60 6.18
CA GLN A 162 15.16 5.38 6.97
C GLN A 162 14.28 4.29 6.37
N LEU A 163 14.74 3.04 6.42
CA LEU A 163 13.88 1.88 6.15
C LEU A 163 13.03 1.58 7.39
N LEU A 164 11.72 1.42 7.23
CA LEU A 164 10.88 1.03 8.36
C LEU A 164 11.27 -0.34 8.93
N GLY A 165 11.34 -0.41 10.26
CA GLY A 165 11.86 -1.57 10.99
C GLY A 165 13.38 -1.55 11.22
N GLN A 166 14.06 -0.46 10.86
CA GLN A 166 15.46 -0.21 11.18
C GLN A 166 15.64 1.23 11.70
N ASP A 167 16.61 1.42 12.59
CA ASP A 167 16.89 2.72 13.21
C ASP A 167 18.01 3.51 12.50
N SER A 168 18.68 2.90 11.52
CA SER A 168 19.81 3.51 10.82
C SER A 168 19.35 4.31 9.61
N ASP A 169 19.96 5.49 9.45
CA ASP A 169 19.77 6.32 8.26
C ASP A 169 20.42 5.67 7.03
N LEU A 170 19.70 5.74 5.90
CA LEU A 170 20.15 5.32 4.59
C LEU A 170 20.96 6.44 3.93
N ALA A 171 22.05 6.08 3.27
CA ALA A 171 22.79 7.00 2.43
C ALA A 171 21.94 7.37 1.20
N TRP A 172 21.91 8.65 0.86
CA TRP A 172 21.14 9.14 -0.27
C TRP A 172 21.80 10.34 -0.95
N ARG A 173 21.41 10.60 -2.19
CA ARG A 173 21.81 11.81 -2.93
C ARG A 173 20.71 12.23 -3.90
N GLN A 174 20.63 13.54 -4.15
CA GLN A 174 19.84 14.07 -5.26
C GLN A 174 20.63 13.90 -6.56
N ASP A 175 19.98 13.37 -7.61
CA ASP A 175 20.55 13.25 -8.96
C ASP A 175 19.60 13.86 -9.99
N GLY A 176 19.78 15.15 -10.27
CA GLY A 176 18.83 15.90 -11.06
C GLY A 176 17.44 15.90 -10.41
N ALA A 177 16.44 15.37 -11.11
CA ALA A 177 15.06 15.28 -10.63
C ALA A 177 14.81 14.04 -9.74
N ASP A 178 15.74 13.09 -9.68
CA ASP A 178 15.54 11.80 -9.03
C ASP A 178 16.25 11.71 -7.68
N LEU A 179 15.65 10.97 -6.75
CA LEU A 179 16.23 10.70 -5.44
C LEU A 179 16.87 9.32 -5.44
N ARG A 180 18.19 9.24 -5.21
CA ARG A 180 18.91 7.98 -5.11
C ARG A 180 19.13 7.58 -3.67
N ILE A 181 18.84 6.33 -3.35
CA ILE A 181 18.94 5.78 -2.01
C ILE A 181 19.73 4.48 -2.08
N THR A 182 20.78 4.39 -1.25
CA THR A 182 21.53 3.15 -1.05
C THR A 182 20.79 2.29 -0.03
N LEU A 183 20.47 1.06 -0.42
CA LEU A 183 19.75 0.09 0.38
C LEU A 183 20.72 -0.91 1.03
N PRO A 184 20.44 -1.38 2.25
CA PRO A 184 21.12 -2.53 2.82
C PRO A 184 20.64 -3.82 2.13
N ASP A 185 21.21 -4.96 2.51
CA ASP A 185 20.64 -6.26 2.11
C ASP A 185 19.23 -6.41 2.69
N LEU A 186 18.23 -6.40 1.81
CA LEU A 186 16.82 -6.47 2.20
C LEU A 186 16.34 -7.93 2.25
N PRO A 187 15.61 -8.34 3.30
CA PRO A 187 14.95 -9.64 3.29
C PRO A 187 13.83 -9.63 2.26
N GLN A 188 13.52 -10.80 1.70
CA GLN A 188 12.41 -10.91 0.77
C GLN A 188 11.09 -10.56 1.44
N SER A 189 10.34 -9.62 0.85
CA SER A 189 9.02 -9.20 1.32
C SER A 189 8.15 -8.76 0.15
N GLN A 190 6.84 -8.76 0.37
CA GLN A 190 5.86 -8.27 -0.59
C GLN A 190 6.04 -6.77 -0.86
N ALA A 191 6.44 -5.99 0.15
CA ALA A 191 6.73 -4.56 0.00
C ALA A 191 7.64 -4.04 1.11
N HIS A 192 8.39 -2.96 0.83
CA HIS A 192 9.25 -2.28 1.79
C HIS A 192 8.91 -0.80 1.86
N SER A 193 8.81 -0.24 3.07
CA SER A 193 8.51 1.18 3.27
C SER A 193 9.74 1.96 3.71
N ILE A 194 10.00 3.07 3.03
CA ILE A 194 11.04 4.04 3.36
C ILE A 194 10.35 5.30 3.92
N LYS A 195 10.83 5.80 5.05
CA LYS A 195 10.42 7.07 5.64
C LYS A 195 11.45 8.15 5.30
N ILE A 196 10.99 9.26 4.75
CA ILE A 196 11.77 10.47 4.47
C ILE A 196 11.24 11.57 5.38
N SER A 197 12.00 11.95 6.41
CA SER A 197 11.60 12.99 7.37
C SER A 197 12.19 14.35 6.98
N GLY A 198 11.54 15.45 7.40
CA GLY A 198 11.96 16.80 7.05
C GLY A 198 11.53 17.25 5.65
N MET A 199 10.53 16.62 5.05
CA MET A 199 9.99 17.00 3.73
C MET A 199 9.22 18.32 3.75
N GLY A 200 8.83 18.80 4.94
CA GLY A 200 8.00 20.00 5.10
C GLY A 200 6.55 19.79 4.65
N ASP A 201 5.78 20.89 4.67
CA ASP A 201 4.41 20.89 4.16
C ASP A 201 4.33 20.89 2.64
#